data_AF-S9UP52-F1
#
_entry.id   AF-S9UP52-F1
#
_cell.length_a   1.000
_cell.length_b   1.000
_cell.length_c   1.000
_cell.angle_alpha   90.00
_cell.angle_beta   90.00
_cell.angle_gamma   90.00
#
_symmetry.space_group_name_H-M   'P 1'
#
loop_
_entity.id
_entity.type
_entity.pdbx_description
1 polymer ?
#
loop_
_entity_poly.entity_id
_entity_poly.type
_entity_poly.pdbx_seq_one_letter_code
_entity_poly.pdbx_strand_id
1 'polypeptide(L)'
;MREYARNMNNIGIDKNSQEYARFFEYTRDYAFHMILARRACALLRRLGVEKIATIGMCWGARVAFDLAGEGLVEAASSAHPSRFTAEVMAPAARVPICVLPSKDENAEDMAGVEKAVNAHTVEPHVYKLYDKLTHGFFGNRFDYEKCTAEEKEQLDDAIRVSVDFFNKALV
;
A
#
# COMPACT_ATOMS: atom_id res chain seq x y z
N MET A 1 8.77 27.49 13.73
CA MET A 1 8.90 26.08 13.27
C MET A 1 8.86 25.03 14.39
N ARG A 2 9.00 25.37 15.70
CA ARG A 2 8.74 24.43 16.82
C ARG A 2 7.25 24.21 17.15
N GLU A 3 6.34 24.80 16.36
CA GLU A 3 4.92 24.90 16.69
C GLU A 3 4.02 23.99 15.84
N TYR A 4 4.47 23.59 14.63
CA TYR A 4 3.66 22.75 13.74
C TYR A 4 3.68 21.26 14.10
N ALA A 5 4.74 20.78 14.77
CA ALA A 5 4.84 19.39 15.21
C ALA A 5 4.04 19.07 16.49
N ARG A 6 3.56 20.09 17.23
CA ARG A 6 2.68 19.90 18.39
C ARG A 6 1.22 19.60 18.01
N ASN A 7 0.85 19.70 16.73
CA ASN A 7 -0.57 19.77 16.33
C ASN A 7 -1.18 18.50 15.70
N MET A 8 -0.49 17.36 15.63
CA MET A 8 -1.18 16.09 15.31
C MET A 8 -2.08 15.59 16.47
N ASN A 9 -1.83 16.06 17.70
CA ASN A 9 -2.74 15.91 18.83
C ASN A 9 -3.82 17.00 18.89
N ASN A 10 -3.85 17.92 17.92
CA ASN A 10 -4.58 19.18 18.01
C ASN A 10 -5.36 19.51 16.73
N ILE A 11 -5.86 18.47 16.04
CA ILE A 11 -6.75 18.63 14.87
C ILE A 11 -8.17 19.11 15.29
N GLY A 12 -8.41 19.37 16.58
CA GLY A 12 -9.73 19.72 17.11
C GLY A 12 -10.77 18.61 16.96
N ILE A 13 -10.37 17.41 16.54
CA ILE A 13 -11.26 16.28 16.33
C ILE A 13 -11.50 15.63 17.69
N ASP A 14 -12.72 15.77 18.21
CA ASP A 14 -13.17 15.02 19.37
C ASP A 14 -13.28 13.54 18.99
N LYS A 15 -12.35 12.72 19.50
CA LYS A 15 -12.31 11.28 19.26
C LYS A 15 -13.46 10.51 19.90
N ASN A 16 -14.22 11.15 20.79
CA ASN A 16 -15.42 10.58 21.39
C ASN A 16 -16.71 11.02 20.67
N SER A 17 -16.61 11.89 19.66
CA SER A 17 -17.76 12.35 18.88
C SER A 17 -18.35 11.24 18.01
N GLN A 18 -19.65 11.35 17.71
CA GLN A 18 -20.30 10.45 16.78
C GLN A 18 -19.73 10.60 15.36
N GLU A 19 -19.31 11.81 15.00
CA GLU A 19 -18.67 12.12 13.72
C GLU A 19 -17.35 11.36 13.57
N TYR A 20 -16.52 11.35 14.63
CA TYR A 20 -15.29 10.57 14.62
C TYR A 20 -15.55 9.07 14.57
N ALA A 21 -16.54 8.58 15.32
CA ALA A 21 -16.95 7.17 15.26
C ALA A 21 -17.37 6.77 13.84
N ARG A 22 -18.26 7.56 13.20
CA ARG A 22 -18.70 7.34 11.82
C ARG A 22 -17.55 7.40 10.82
N PHE A 23 -16.64 8.37 10.97
CA PHE A 23 -15.46 8.46 10.13
C PHE A 23 -14.58 7.22 10.28
N PHE A 24 -14.38 6.74 11.51
CA PHE A 24 -13.57 5.57 11.79
C PHE A 24 -14.20 4.28 11.26
N GLU A 25 -15.52 4.12 11.36
CA GLU A 25 -16.28 3.03 10.74
C GLU A 25 -16.15 3.09 9.22
N TYR A 26 -16.39 4.26 8.62
CA TYR A 26 -16.26 4.48 7.18
C TYR A 26 -14.87 4.10 6.67
N THR A 27 -13.80 4.61 7.29
CA THR A 27 -12.41 4.35 6.84
C THR A 27 -11.97 2.90 6.96
N ARG A 28 -12.75 2.05 7.66
CA ARG A 28 -12.48 0.63 7.85
C ARG A 28 -13.49 -0.27 7.15
N ASP A 29 -14.48 0.30 6.46
CA ASP A 29 -15.44 -0.47 5.68
C ASP A 29 -14.81 -0.94 4.38
N TYR A 30 -14.18 -2.11 4.46
CA TYR A 30 -13.54 -2.75 3.33
C TYR A 30 -14.52 -3.01 2.18
N ALA A 31 -15.76 -3.45 2.47
CA ALA A 31 -16.73 -3.78 1.43
C ALA A 31 -17.14 -2.53 0.63
N PHE A 32 -17.39 -1.44 1.34
CA PHE A 32 -17.66 -0.15 0.73
C PHE A 32 -16.48 0.34 -0.13
N HIS A 33 -15.26 0.28 0.40
CA HIS A 33 -14.07 0.73 -0.33
C HIS A 33 -13.74 -0.14 -1.55
N MET A 34 -14.02 -1.45 -1.52
CA MET A 34 -13.94 -2.30 -2.71
C MET A 34 -14.95 -1.88 -3.79
N ILE A 35 -16.17 -1.50 -3.43
CA ILE A 35 -17.16 -0.97 -4.40
C ILE A 35 -16.61 0.30 -5.08
N LEU A 36 -16.02 1.21 -4.32
CA LEU A 36 -15.42 2.42 -4.88
C LEU A 36 -14.24 2.11 -5.79
N ALA A 37 -13.36 1.19 -5.39
CA ALA A 37 -12.18 0.83 -6.17
C ALA A 37 -12.54 0.14 -7.50
N ARG A 38 -13.55 -0.75 -7.50
CA ARG A 38 -14.11 -1.33 -8.73
C ARG A 38 -14.69 -0.28 -9.65
N ARG A 39 -15.44 0.68 -9.10
CA ARG A 39 -16.00 1.81 -9.88
C ARG A 39 -14.91 2.68 -10.49
N ALA A 40 -13.83 2.93 -9.75
CA ALA A 40 -12.68 3.66 -10.26
C ALA A 40 -12.03 2.94 -11.45
N CYS A 41 -11.79 1.62 -11.35
CA CYS A 41 -11.26 0.82 -12.45
C CYS A 41 -12.20 0.89 -13.68
N ALA A 42 -13.50 0.70 -13.48
CA ALA A 42 -14.49 0.79 -14.55
C ALA A 42 -14.53 2.18 -15.22
N LEU A 43 -14.38 3.26 -14.44
CA LEU A 43 -14.31 4.62 -14.97
C LEU A 43 -13.05 4.82 -15.82
N LEU A 44 -11.88 4.39 -15.33
CA LEU A 44 -10.62 4.50 -16.07
C LEU A 44 -10.71 3.77 -17.43
N ARG A 45 -11.31 2.57 -17.47
CA ARG A 45 -11.56 1.85 -18.72
C ARG A 45 -12.47 2.62 -19.67
N ARG A 46 -13.56 3.22 -19.15
CA ARG A 46 -14.46 4.07 -19.97
C ARG A 46 -13.77 5.32 -20.51
N LEU A 47 -12.74 5.82 -19.83
CA LEU A 47 -11.92 6.95 -20.27
C LEU A 47 -10.81 6.53 -21.25
N GLY A 48 -10.73 5.25 -21.63
CA GLY A 48 -9.77 4.74 -22.60
C GLY A 48 -8.43 4.33 -22.01
N VAL A 49 -8.31 4.18 -20.68
CA VAL A 49 -7.09 3.67 -20.05
C VAL A 49 -6.94 2.18 -20.37
N GLU A 50 -5.89 1.82 -21.09
CA GLU A 50 -5.62 0.44 -21.52
C GLU A 50 -5.04 -0.45 -20.43
N LYS A 51 -4.21 0.11 -19.54
CA LYS A 51 -3.63 -0.62 -18.40
C LYS A 51 -3.74 0.17 -17.11
N ILE A 52 -4.10 -0.51 -16.04
CA ILE A 52 -4.28 0.02 -14.68
C ILE A 52 -3.41 -0.82 -13.76
N ALA A 53 -2.62 -0.17 -12.92
CA ALA A 53 -1.96 -0.80 -11.79
C ALA A 53 -2.35 -0.11 -10.50
N THR A 54 -2.17 -0.80 -9.38
CA THR A 54 -2.52 -0.28 -8.05
C THR A 54 -1.32 -0.31 -7.11
N ILE A 55 -1.20 0.71 -6.26
CA ILE A 55 -0.38 0.66 -5.06
C ILE A 55 -1.28 0.79 -3.83
N GLY A 56 -1.33 -0.26 -3.01
CA GLY A 56 -2.10 -0.28 -1.78
C GLY A 56 -1.26 0.08 -0.57
N MET A 57 -1.67 1.08 0.19
CA MET A 57 -0.98 1.57 1.39
C MET A 57 -1.71 1.10 2.66
N CYS A 58 -0.97 0.67 3.68
CA CYS A 58 -1.58 0.16 4.94
C CYS A 58 -2.55 -0.99 4.64
N TRP A 59 -3.78 -0.95 5.18
CA TRP A 59 -4.80 -1.96 4.91
C TRP A 59 -5.29 -1.93 3.45
N GLY A 60 -5.05 -0.82 2.72
CA GLY A 60 -5.35 -0.71 1.29
C GLY A 60 -4.55 -1.67 0.41
N ALA A 61 -3.49 -2.30 0.95
CA ALA A 61 -2.80 -3.41 0.30
C ALA A 61 -3.76 -4.57 -0.04
N ARG A 62 -4.69 -4.92 0.86
CA ARG A 62 -5.71 -5.94 0.59
C ARG A 62 -6.57 -5.58 -0.62
N VAL A 63 -7.04 -4.32 -0.68
CA VAL A 63 -7.86 -3.81 -1.79
C VAL A 63 -7.11 -3.93 -3.13
N ALA A 64 -5.85 -3.49 -3.18
CA ALA A 64 -5.04 -3.56 -4.39
C ALA A 64 -4.88 -5.00 -4.91
N PHE A 65 -4.59 -5.94 -4.03
CA PHE A 65 -4.38 -7.35 -4.40
C PHE A 65 -5.69 -8.08 -4.75
N ASP A 66 -6.81 -7.70 -4.14
CA ASP A 66 -8.12 -8.24 -4.53
C ASP A 66 -8.57 -7.74 -5.90
N LEU A 67 -8.33 -6.47 -6.24
CA LEU A 67 -8.60 -5.97 -7.60
C LEU A 67 -7.83 -6.75 -8.66
N ALA A 68 -6.58 -7.11 -8.35
CA ALA A 68 -5.77 -7.97 -9.22
C ALA A 68 -6.36 -9.38 -9.33
N GLY A 69 -6.83 -9.97 -8.22
CA GLY A 69 -7.51 -11.27 -8.24
C GLY A 69 -8.84 -11.27 -8.99
N GLU A 70 -9.52 -10.13 -9.04
CA GLU A 70 -10.72 -9.93 -9.86
C GLU A 70 -10.40 -9.65 -11.34
N GLY A 71 -9.12 -9.55 -11.71
CA GLY A 71 -8.67 -9.25 -13.08
C GLY A 71 -9.00 -7.82 -13.53
N LEU A 72 -9.15 -6.89 -12.58
CA LEU A 72 -9.49 -5.49 -12.87
C LEU A 72 -8.27 -4.61 -13.12
N VAL A 73 -7.09 -5.06 -12.70
CA VAL A 73 -5.81 -4.37 -12.82
C VAL A 73 -4.73 -5.32 -13.33
N GLU A 74 -3.78 -4.80 -14.08
CA GLU A 74 -2.70 -5.58 -14.70
C GLU A 74 -1.50 -5.80 -13.78
N ALA A 75 -1.40 -5.07 -12.66
CA ALA A 75 -0.33 -5.23 -11.68
C ALA A 75 -0.75 -4.68 -10.31
N ALA A 76 -0.24 -5.29 -9.23
CA ALA A 76 -0.52 -4.86 -7.85
C ALA A 76 0.77 -4.64 -7.05
N SER A 77 0.86 -3.49 -6.38
CA SER A 77 1.94 -3.15 -5.47
C SER A 77 1.38 -2.82 -4.09
N SER A 78 2.23 -2.91 -3.06
CA SER A 78 1.94 -2.42 -1.73
C SER A 78 3.12 -1.69 -1.11
N ALA A 79 2.81 -0.75 -0.23
CA ALA A 79 3.78 -0.08 0.64
C ALA A 79 3.24 -0.13 2.08
N HIS A 80 4.12 -0.46 3.04
CA HIS A 80 3.80 -0.59 4.47
C HIS A 80 2.46 -1.30 4.74
N PRO A 81 2.27 -2.54 4.24
CA PRO A 81 0.97 -3.18 4.23
C PRO A 81 0.54 -3.59 5.66
N SER A 82 -0.73 -3.39 6.02
CA SER A 82 -1.26 -3.78 7.35
C SER A 82 -2.17 -5.00 7.22
N ARG A 83 -2.05 -5.95 8.17
CA ARG A 83 -2.83 -7.21 8.20
C ARG A 83 -2.71 -7.97 6.86
N PHE A 84 -1.50 -8.01 6.32
CA PHE A 84 -1.20 -8.55 5.01
C PHE A 84 -0.38 -9.83 5.17
N THR A 85 -0.91 -10.93 4.66
CA THR A 85 -0.34 -12.28 4.76
C THR A 85 -0.22 -12.88 3.36
N ALA A 86 0.43 -14.04 3.25
CA ALA A 86 0.50 -14.78 1.98
C ALA A 86 -0.90 -15.13 1.43
N GLU A 87 -1.87 -15.44 2.30
CA GLU A 87 -3.27 -15.66 1.92
C GLU A 87 -3.91 -14.39 1.37
N VAL A 88 -3.62 -13.24 1.99
CA VAL A 88 -4.13 -11.96 1.54
C VAL A 88 -3.56 -11.58 0.16
N MET A 89 -2.30 -11.93 -0.09
CA MET A 89 -1.59 -11.70 -1.35
C MET A 89 -2.05 -12.64 -2.48
N ALA A 90 -2.42 -13.88 -2.15
CA ALA A 90 -2.69 -14.96 -3.10
C ALA A 90 -3.65 -14.63 -4.26
N PRO A 91 -4.70 -13.80 -4.11
CA PRO A 91 -5.58 -13.45 -5.23
C PRO A 91 -4.83 -12.86 -6.44
N ALA A 92 -3.73 -12.12 -6.22
CA ALA A 92 -2.95 -11.50 -7.30
C ALA A 92 -2.00 -12.49 -8.03
N ALA A 93 -2.20 -13.80 -7.91
CA ALA A 93 -1.36 -14.86 -8.47
C ALA A 93 -1.08 -14.76 -10.00
N ARG A 94 -1.88 -14.00 -10.75
CA ARG A 94 -1.86 -13.94 -12.22
C ARG A 94 -1.30 -12.65 -12.80
N VAL A 95 -0.81 -11.75 -11.96
CA VAL A 95 -0.25 -10.45 -12.38
C VAL A 95 1.10 -10.20 -11.72
N PRO A 96 1.94 -9.28 -12.24
CA PRO A 96 3.10 -8.77 -11.53
C PRO A 96 2.74 -8.22 -10.15
N ILE A 97 3.59 -8.49 -9.16
CA ILE A 97 3.37 -8.05 -7.78
C ILE A 97 4.60 -7.38 -7.16
N CYS A 98 4.37 -6.40 -6.29
CA CYS A 98 5.42 -5.74 -5.52
C CYS A 98 4.97 -5.55 -4.06
N VAL A 99 5.79 -5.96 -3.09
CA VAL A 99 5.49 -5.86 -1.67
C VAL A 99 6.65 -5.23 -0.92
N LEU A 100 6.41 -4.02 -0.41
CA LEU A 100 7.41 -3.19 0.27
C LEU A 100 7.01 -2.99 1.75
N PRO A 101 7.34 -3.93 2.66
CA PRO A 101 7.12 -3.74 4.08
C PRO A 101 8.17 -2.82 4.71
N SER A 102 7.79 -2.23 5.83
CA SER A 102 8.65 -1.54 6.78
C SER A 102 9.05 -2.49 7.93
N LYS A 103 9.79 -1.99 8.91
CA LYS A 103 10.15 -2.76 10.12
C LYS A 103 8.99 -3.02 11.09
N ASP A 104 7.87 -2.33 10.91
CA ASP A 104 6.77 -2.33 11.88
C ASP A 104 5.69 -3.37 11.56
N GLU A 105 5.74 -4.02 10.40
CA GLU A 105 4.86 -5.12 10.05
C GLU A 105 5.21 -6.40 10.84
N ASN A 106 4.23 -7.30 11.00
CA ASN A 106 4.44 -8.57 11.68
C ASN A 106 5.47 -9.42 10.92
N ALA A 107 6.59 -9.76 11.57
CA ALA A 107 7.70 -10.45 10.93
C ALA A 107 7.36 -11.87 10.43
N GLU A 108 6.49 -12.60 11.12
CA GLU A 108 6.06 -13.94 10.72
C GLU A 108 5.18 -13.88 9.46
N ASP A 109 4.22 -12.95 9.44
CA ASP A 109 3.39 -12.69 8.26
C ASP A 109 4.27 -12.29 7.07
N MET A 110 5.22 -11.39 7.27
CA MET A 110 6.12 -10.89 6.23
C MET A 110 7.08 -11.96 5.71
N ALA A 111 7.56 -12.87 6.55
CA ALA A 111 8.35 -14.02 6.10
C ALA A 111 7.52 -14.96 5.20
N GLY A 112 6.24 -15.17 5.53
CA GLY A 112 5.30 -15.92 4.69
C GLY A 112 5.06 -15.23 3.34
N VAL A 113 4.88 -13.91 3.36
CA VAL A 113 4.72 -13.09 2.15
C VAL A 113 5.97 -13.11 1.28
N GLU A 114 7.15 -12.92 1.84
CA GLU A 114 8.42 -12.99 1.12
C GLU A 114 8.58 -14.34 0.39
N LYS A 115 8.32 -15.44 1.09
CA LYS A 115 8.34 -16.77 0.48
C LYS A 115 7.34 -16.89 -0.66
N ALA A 116 6.14 -16.33 -0.51
CA ALA A 116 5.11 -16.37 -1.53
C ALA A 116 5.46 -15.50 -2.75
N VAL A 117 6.05 -14.31 -2.55
CA VAL A 117 6.54 -13.45 -3.65
C VAL A 117 7.68 -14.13 -4.39
N ASN A 118 8.64 -14.72 -3.68
CA ASN A 118 9.78 -15.42 -4.29
C ASN A 118 9.38 -16.69 -5.05
N ALA A 119 8.20 -17.27 -4.73
CA ALA A 119 7.63 -18.41 -5.43
C ALA A 119 6.62 -17.99 -6.53
N HIS A 120 6.38 -16.70 -6.70
CA HIS A 120 5.44 -16.18 -7.69
C HIS A 120 5.98 -16.45 -9.10
N THR A 121 5.08 -16.70 -10.05
CA THR A 121 5.48 -17.14 -11.41
C THR A 121 5.38 -16.06 -12.47
N VAL A 122 4.79 -14.90 -12.14
CA VAL A 122 4.58 -13.78 -13.06
C VAL A 122 5.57 -12.67 -12.75
N GLU A 123 6.45 -12.37 -13.70
CA GLU A 123 7.42 -11.28 -13.59
C GLU A 123 6.82 -9.94 -14.04
N PRO A 124 7.23 -8.80 -13.43
CA PRO A 124 8.09 -8.71 -12.26
C PRO A 124 7.40 -9.13 -10.95
N HIS A 125 8.14 -9.83 -10.08
CA HIS A 125 7.73 -10.02 -8.67
C HIS A 125 8.81 -9.52 -7.70
N VAL A 126 8.44 -8.60 -6.82
CA VAL A 126 9.39 -7.90 -5.94
C VAL A 126 8.95 -7.97 -4.48
N TYR A 127 9.84 -8.43 -3.61
CA TYR A 127 9.73 -8.24 -2.17
C TYR A 127 10.96 -7.48 -1.68
N LYS A 128 10.75 -6.42 -0.90
CA LYS A 128 11.87 -5.69 -0.29
C LYS A 128 11.47 -5.05 1.03
N LEU A 129 12.04 -5.58 2.12
CA LEU A 129 11.90 -5.03 3.47
C LEU A 129 12.75 -3.78 3.64
N TYR A 130 12.15 -2.73 4.19
CA TYR A 130 12.81 -1.49 4.58
C TYR A 130 12.90 -1.38 6.11
N ASP A 131 14.03 -1.84 6.66
CA ASP A 131 14.26 -1.98 8.10
C ASP A 131 14.50 -0.65 8.84
N LYS A 132 14.67 0.47 8.12
CA LYS A 132 14.77 1.81 8.72
C LYS A 132 13.44 2.54 8.72
N LEU A 133 12.62 2.31 7.70
CA LEU A 133 11.31 2.93 7.56
C LEU A 133 10.31 2.44 8.63
N THR A 134 9.34 3.28 8.94
CA THR A 134 8.23 2.97 9.84
C THR A 134 6.93 2.85 9.05
N HIS A 135 5.91 2.25 9.67
CA HIS A 135 4.61 2.08 9.06
C HIS A 135 4.00 3.44 8.66
N GLY A 136 3.68 3.58 7.37
CA GLY A 136 3.13 4.80 6.81
C GLY A 136 4.12 5.65 6.01
N PHE A 137 5.31 5.13 5.68
CA PHE A 137 6.14 5.69 4.59
C PHE A 137 5.32 5.77 3.28
N PHE A 138 5.57 6.69 2.35
CA PHE A 138 4.63 7.07 1.25
C PHE A 138 3.28 7.68 1.66
N GLY A 139 2.85 7.50 2.91
CA GLY A 139 1.68 8.15 3.48
C GLY A 139 2.02 9.43 4.24
N ASN A 140 1.01 10.01 4.89
CA ASN A 140 1.11 11.26 5.64
C ASN A 140 1.89 11.15 6.98
N ARG A 141 2.46 9.97 7.29
CA ARG A 141 3.22 9.76 8.53
C ARG A 141 4.72 9.96 8.35
N PHE A 142 5.17 10.12 7.11
CA PHE A 142 6.57 10.34 6.80
C PHE A 142 6.88 11.83 6.67
N ASP A 143 7.69 12.36 7.57
CA ASP A 143 8.16 13.75 7.55
C ASP A 143 9.61 13.76 7.08
N TYR A 144 9.81 13.96 5.77
CA TYR A 144 11.12 13.88 5.12
C TYR A 144 12.17 14.77 5.81
N GLU A 145 11.79 15.95 6.27
CA GLU A 145 12.73 16.88 6.91
C GLU A 145 13.20 16.40 8.29
N LYS A 146 12.45 15.50 8.93
CA LYS A 146 12.78 14.93 10.24
C LYS A 146 13.42 13.55 10.19
N CYS A 147 13.52 12.96 9.00
CA CYS A 147 14.10 11.64 8.83
C CYS A 147 15.63 11.64 8.88
N THR A 148 16.19 10.53 9.35
CA THR A 148 17.63 10.26 9.29
C THR A 148 18.09 10.12 7.83
N ALA A 149 19.40 10.20 7.59
CA ALA A 149 19.94 9.99 6.25
C ALA A 149 19.62 8.57 5.72
N GLU A 150 19.66 7.55 6.58
CA GLU A 150 19.34 6.17 6.23
C GLU A 150 17.85 5.97 5.89
N GLU A 151 16.95 6.63 6.62
CA GLU A 151 15.51 6.62 6.32
C GLU A 151 15.22 7.30 4.97
N LYS A 152 15.92 8.40 4.65
CA LYS A 152 15.80 9.07 3.35
C LYS A 152 16.28 8.17 2.22
N GLU A 153 17.45 7.54 2.38
CA GLU A 153 18.00 6.62 1.39
C GLU A 153 17.04 5.45 1.10
N GLN A 154 16.48 4.84 2.15
CA GLN A 154 15.51 3.76 1.98
C GLN A 154 14.19 4.24 1.36
N LEU A 155 13.73 5.44 1.69
CA LEU A 155 12.55 6.02 1.06
C LEU A 155 12.78 6.26 -0.44
N ASP A 156 13.91 6.87 -0.80
CA ASP A 156 14.28 7.14 -2.19
C ASP A 156 14.40 5.82 -2.99
N ASP A 157 14.98 4.79 -2.38
CA ASP A 157 15.02 3.45 -2.95
C ASP A 157 13.62 2.83 -3.09
N ALA A 158 12.73 2.96 -2.11
CA ALA A 158 11.35 2.47 -2.20
C ALA A 158 10.59 3.14 -3.34
N ILE A 159 10.74 4.46 -3.51
CA ILE A 159 10.14 5.20 -4.62
C ILE A 159 10.67 4.65 -5.94
N ARG A 160 11.99 4.52 -6.06
CA ARG A 160 12.65 4.01 -7.26
C ARG A 160 12.19 2.60 -7.60
N VAL A 161 12.18 1.67 -6.64
CA VAL A 161 11.71 0.29 -6.82
C VAL A 161 10.26 0.25 -7.26
N SER A 162 9.40 1.10 -6.70
CA SER A 162 7.99 1.20 -7.11
C SER A 162 7.83 1.66 -8.55
N VAL A 163 8.56 2.70 -8.96
CA VAL A 163 8.56 3.22 -10.33
C VAL A 163 9.11 2.18 -11.30
N ASP A 164 10.25 1.55 -10.98
CA ASP A 164 10.88 0.52 -11.80
C ASP A 164 9.95 -0.69 -11.97
N PHE A 165 9.24 -1.08 -10.91
CA PHE A 165 8.23 -2.14 -10.96
C PHE A 165 7.11 -1.79 -11.95
N PHE A 166 6.47 -0.62 -11.81
CA PHE A 166 5.37 -0.25 -12.71
C PHE A 166 5.82 -0.07 -14.16
N ASN A 167 7.01 0.49 -14.39
CA ASN A 167 7.59 0.59 -15.73
C ASN A 167 7.78 -0.78 -16.38
N LYS A 168 8.11 -1.82 -15.62
CA LYS A 168 8.26 -3.19 -16.13
C LYS A 168 6.95 -3.97 -16.18
N ALA A 169 5.99 -3.66 -15.32
CA ALA A 169 4.73 -4.39 -15.23
C ALA A 169 3.70 -3.90 -16.27
N LEU A 170 3.84 -2.67 -16.77
CA LEU A 170 2.87 -2.03 -17.66
C LEU A 170 3.32 -1.89 -19.12
N VAL A 171 4.44 -2.52 -19.51
CA VAL A 171 4.91 -2.57 -20.93
C VAL A 171 4.00 -3.39 -21.82
#